data_AF-A0AAN9I0Z0-F1
#
_entry.id   AF-A0AAN9I0Z0-F1
#
_cell.length_a   1.000
_cell.length_b   1.000
_cell.length_c   1.000
_cell.angle_alpha   90.00
_cell.angle_beta   90.00
_cell.angle_gamma   90.00
#
_symmetry.space_group_name_H-M   'P 1'
#
loop_
_entity.id
_entity.type
_entity.pdbx_description
1 polymer ?
#
loop_
_entity_poly.entity_id
_entity_poly.type
_entity_poly.pdbx_seq_one_letter_code
_entity_poly.pdbx_strand_id
1 'polypeptide(L)'
;MEKSLMCSAQGALMGWRVTTTKLGLQERCSLNPWWGSCSSTSTNRSVQTEWKKPLMFKNNQHVFKLHGGATCMALKPAFAQSELEVISNNNVLRDREGLEKKLRELSAAGVDGVMVDVWWGIVESKGPQQYDWSAYRALFQLVQDCNLKLQAIMSFHQCGGNVGDSVVIPLPQWVLEIGESDPDIFYTSLSGHRNKEYLTLGVDDLRLFHGRTAIEMYSDYMKSFRENMEDFLESELLIDIEVGLGPAGQLRYPSYSFRIGWVFPGIGEFQCYDKYLQADFKNYAARSDHAEWKLPDNAGRCNDNPEDTEFFRYNNGTFKTSYGDFFLKWYSYKLLLHGDRIMDQANKAFEGCKVKLAAKVAGIHWWYNAESHAAELTAGYYNLYGRDGYRPIVKMLSRHNAILNFTCLEMRNHEQNPNALSAPEELVRQVLTTAWREKIEVAGENALPVFDRYAYSRMIRNARPKVINRNNPPKRRMYGVTYCRLCDKLLQKENFDIFKTFVRKMHADMDHCPDPEMYYHYTLPMEASKPLVLESLCDTKGEEPDEWEDEEPYMESLYSCGLSNSFQLLDTGYVTLGFATLNFEMQKLTHFFMGRKH
;
A
#
# COMPACT_ATOMS: atom_id res chain seq x y z
N MET A 1 10.98 -60.86 12.03
CA MET A 1 11.93 -61.99 11.95
C MET A 1 13.31 -61.35 11.92
N GLU A 2 13.97 -61.31 13.07
CA GLU A 2 15.21 -62.10 13.37
C GLU A 2 16.46 -61.46 12.71
N LYS A 3 17.37 -60.89 13.50
CA LYS A 3 18.60 -61.50 14.08
C LYS A 3 19.56 -61.97 12.95
N SER A 4 20.85 -61.66 12.92
CA SER A 4 21.80 -60.98 13.85
C SER A 4 23.01 -60.45 13.00
N LEU A 5 24.22 -60.06 13.46
CA LEU A 5 24.94 -60.21 14.73
C LEU A 5 26.03 -59.11 14.89
N MET A 6 26.50 -58.96 16.13
CA MET A 6 27.82 -58.52 16.64
C MET A 6 29.05 -58.80 15.74
N CYS A 7 30.26 -58.22 15.87
CA CYS A 7 30.96 -57.30 16.81
C CYS A 7 32.28 -56.80 16.12
N SER A 8 33.28 -56.08 16.66
CA SER A 8 33.59 -55.37 17.94
C SER A 8 34.82 -54.46 17.67
N ALA A 9 34.81 -53.14 17.94
CA ALA A 9 35.20 -52.45 19.19
C ALA A 9 36.66 -51.93 19.24
N GLN A 10 36.88 -50.82 19.98
CA GLN A 10 38.15 -50.10 20.25
C GLN A 10 38.72 -49.34 19.02
N GLY A 11 39.20 -48.09 19.06
CA GLY A 11 39.70 -47.20 20.13
C GLY A 11 41.10 -46.69 19.70
N ALA A 12 41.56 -45.43 19.88
CA ALA A 12 41.02 -44.26 20.57
C ALA A 12 41.73 -42.94 20.12
N LEU A 13 41.20 -41.80 20.60
CA LEU A 13 41.87 -40.52 20.93
C LEU A 13 42.63 -39.66 19.88
N MET A 14 42.04 -38.47 19.66
CA MET A 14 42.61 -37.10 19.70
C MET A 14 43.83 -36.69 18.83
N GLY A 15 43.69 -35.53 18.17
CA GLY A 15 44.83 -34.67 17.82
C GLY A 15 44.67 -33.78 16.58
N TRP A 16 43.77 -32.79 16.58
CA TRP A 16 43.77 -31.75 15.53
C TRP A 16 44.70 -30.59 15.93
N ARG A 17 45.71 -30.32 15.10
CA ARG A 17 46.61 -29.16 15.22
C ARG A 17 46.51 -28.32 13.95
N VAL A 18 46.36 -27.01 14.11
CA VAL A 18 46.28 -26.05 13.00
C VAL A 18 47.69 -25.71 12.50
N THR A 19 47.90 -25.70 11.19
CA THR A 19 49.00 -24.97 10.54
C THR A 19 48.52 -24.36 9.22
N THR A 20 48.75 -23.05 9.09
CA THR A 20 48.52 -22.24 7.90
C THR A 20 49.73 -22.29 6.95
N THR A 21 49.50 -22.21 5.64
CA THR A 21 50.53 -21.73 4.71
C THR A 21 49.93 -20.96 3.53
N LYS A 22 50.53 -19.81 3.21
CA LYS A 22 50.27 -19.03 1.99
C LYS A 22 51.07 -19.60 0.81
N LEU A 23 50.56 -19.37 -0.41
CA LEU A 23 51.21 -19.07 -1.70
C LEU A 23 50.17 -19.42 -2.79
N GLY A 24 50.01 -18.70 -3.90
CA GLY A 24 50.77 -17.58 -4.44
C GLY A 24 50.86 -17.73 -5.97
N LEU A 25 50.87 -16.59 -6.68
CA LEU A 25 51.07 -16.42 -8.13
C LEU A 25 49.86 -16.52 -9.08
N GLN A 26 49.83 -15.49 -9.93
CA GLN A 26 48.96 -15.25 -11.08
C GLN A 26 49.39 -16.12 -12.27
N GLU A 27 48.50 -16.31 -13.24
CA GLU A 27 48.83 -15.90 -14.62
C GLU A 27 47.56 -15.60 -15.44
N ARG A 28 47.71 -14.83 -16.52
CA ARG A 28 46.63 -14.41 -17.43
C ARG A 28 46.77 -15.12 -18.77
N CYS A 29 45.63 -15.33 -19.45
CA CYS A 29 45.37 -15.27 -20.92
C CYS A 29 44.19 -16.20 -21.25
N SER A 30 43.31 -16.02 -22.22
CA SER A 30 42.73 -14.91 -22.99
C SER A 30 42.08 -15.57 -24.23
N LEU A 31 40.90 -15.09 -24.67
CA LEU A 31 40.28 -15.28 -26.00
C LEU A 31 39.65 -16.66 -26.38
N ASN A 32 38.30 -16.74 -26.33
CA ASN A 32 37.35 -16.74 -27.48
C ASN A 32 37.54 -17.74 -28.69
N PRO A 33 36.50 -17.97 -29.53
CA PRO A 33 35.21 -18.63 -29.23
C PRO A 33 34.70 -19.57 -30.37
N TRP A 34 34.05 -20.72 -30.13
CA TRP A 34 33.41 -21.49 -31.23
C TRP A 34 32.05 -22.09 -30.92
N TRP A 35 31.18 -22.05 -31.94
CA TRP A 35 29.83 -22.60 -31.97
C TRP A 35 29.84 -24.13 -32.12
N GLY A 36 28.81 -24.79 -31.59
CA GLY A 36 28.59 -26.23 -31.78
C GLY A 36 27.20 -26.67 -31.37
N SER A 37 26.25 -26.61 -32.30
CA SER A 37 24.90 -27.18 -32.11
C SER A 37 24.94 -28.70 -32.19
N CYS A 38 24.41 -29.42 -31.19
CA CYS A 38 23.74 -30.70 -31.47
C CYS A 38 22.75 -31.11 -30.36
N SER A 39 21.69 -31.79 -30.79
CA SER A 39 20.59 -32.31 -29.99
C SER A 39 20.97 -33.43 -29.02
N SER A 40 20.35 -33.47 -27.84
CA SER A 40 20.16 -34.71 -27.07
C SER A 40 18.82 -34.72 -26.34
N THR A 41 18.07 -35.81 -26.51
CA THR A 41 16.75 -36.04 -25.92
C THR A 41 16.78 -36.28 -24.41
N SER A 42 15.66 -35.95 -23.77
CA SER A 42 15.26 -36.15 -22.37
C SER A 42 15.81 -37.39 -21.62
N THR A 43 16.22 -37.17 -20.38
CA THR A 43 15.85 -38.05 -19.25
C THR A 43 15.60 -37.22 -17.98
N ASN A 44 14.46 -37.45 -17.33
CA ASN A 44 14.07 -36.75 -16.10
C ASN A 44 14.93 -37.19 -14.89
N ARG A 45 15.44 -36.23 -14.12
CA ARG A 45 15.67 -36.38 -12.68
C ARG A 45 15.26 -35.11 -11.94
N SER A 46 14.11 -35.20 -11.27
CA SER A 46 13.61 -34.19 -10.34
C SER A 46 14.50 -34.10 -9.11
N VAL A 47 15.24 -32.99 -8.96
CA VAL A 47 15.87 -32.63 -7.68
C VAL A 47 14.87 -31.80 -6.89
N GLN A 48 14.20 -32.40 -5.92
CA GLN A 48 13.44 -31.65 -4.93
C GLN A 48 14.43 -30.98 -3.96
N THR A 49 14.59 -29.66 -4.09
CA THR A 49 15.24 -28.85 -3.05
C THR A 49 14.29 -28.68 -1.88
N GLU A 50 14.45 -29.56 -0.89
CA GLU A 50 13.71 -29.55 0.36
C GLU A 50 14.14 -28.34 1.21
N TRP A 51 13.21 -27.41 1.49
CA TRP A 51 13.48 -26.24 2.32
C TRP A 51 13.70 -26.65 3.77
N LYS A 52 14.97 -26.72 4.19
CA LYS A 52 15.33 -26.95 5.59
C LYS A 52 14.91 -25.76 6.45
N LYS A 53 13.83 -25.93 7.21
CA LYS A 53 13.46 -25.03 8.32
C LYS A 53 14.61 -24.96 9.33
N PRO A 54 14.96 -23.77 9.87
CA PRO A 54 15.85 -23.68 11.02
C PRO A 54 15.23 -24.39 12.23
N LEU A 55 15.99 -25.26 12.90
CA LEU A 55 15.62 -25.74 14.23
C LEU A 55 15.95 -24.67 15.26
N MET A 56 14.92 -23.98 15.77
CA MET A 56 14.99 -23.26 17.05
C MET A 56 14.49 -24.17 18.17
N PHE A 57 15.17 -24.12 19.32
CA PHE A 57 14.91 -25.01 20.45
C PHE A 57 13.57 -24.71 21.15
N LYS A 58 12.94 -25.77 21.68
CA LYS A 58 11.80 -25.65 22.60
C LYS A 58 12.26 -25.06 23.94
N ASN A 59 11.51 -24.10 24.48
CA ASN A 59 10.88 -24.34 25.79
C ASN A 59 9.74 -23.35 26.11
N ASN A 60 8.83 -23.88 26.94
CA ASN A 60 7.75 -23.25 27.70
C ASN A 60 6.47 -22.78 26.97
N GLN A 61 5.37 -23.19 27.59
CA GLN A 61 3.98 -23.09 27.15
C GLN A 61 3.41 -21.68 27.36
N HIS A 62 2.24 -21.41 26.78
CA HIS A 62 1.50 -20.13 26.78
C HIS A 62 1.95 -19.06 25.74
N VAL A 63 2.35 -19.48 24.54
CA VAL A 63 2.18 -18.60 23.37
C VAL A 63 0.69 -18.58 23.00
N PHE A 64 -0.05 -17.59 23.51
CA PHE A 64 -1.28 -17.16 22.86
C PHE A 64 -0.89 -16.66 21.47
N LYS A 65 -1.16 -17.45 20.43
CA LYS A 65 -0.85 -17.04 19.05
C LYS A 65 -1.61 -15.75 18.76
N LEU A 66 -0.90 -14.66 18.52
CA LEU A 66 -1.52 -13.38 18.17
C LEU A 66 -2.04 -13.45 16.73
N HIS A 67 -3.29 -13.02 16.54
CA HIS A 67 -3.98 -13.00 15.22
C HIS A 67 -4.29 -11.55 14.77
N GLY A 68 -3.70 -10.55 15.44
CA GLY A 68 -3.85 -9.13 15.12
C GLY A 68 -3.19 -8.73 13.79
N GLY A 69 -3.61 -7.58 13.27
CA GLY A 69 -2.89 -6.83 12.25
C GLY A 69 -2.42 -5.49 12.83
N ALA A 70 -1.33 -4.94 12.31
CA ALA A 70 -0.80 -3.66 12.77
C ALA A 70 -1.69 -2.49 12.34
N THR A 71 -1.80 -1.47 13.18
CA THR A 71 -2.58 -0.25 12.97
C THR A 71 -1.66 0.97 13.05
N CYS A 72 -1.50 1.68 11.94
CA CYS A 72 -0.74 2.92 11.87
C CYS A 72 -1.65 4.14 11.73
N MET A 73 -1.16 5.31 12.12
CA MET A 73 -1.88 6.59 12.03
C MET A 73 -1.17 7.56 11.10
N ALA A 74 -1.83 8.04 10.04
CA ALA A 74 -1.20 8.95 9.10
C ALA A 74 -1.13 10.41 9.63
N LEU A 75 0.08 10.97 9.61
CA LEU A 75 0.44 12.36 9.88
C LEU A 75 0.64 13.10 8.54
N LYS A 76 -0.44 13.64 7.99
CA LYS A 76 -0.43 14.59 6.86
C LYS A 76 -1.48 15.71 7.15
N PRO A 77 -1.72 16.69 6.27
CA PRO A 77 -2.75 17.72 6.43
C PRO A 77 -4.20 17.22 6.22
N ALA A 78 -5.19 17.93 6.76
CA ALA A 78 -6.63 17.64 6.61
C ALA A 78 -7.44 18.89 6.21
N PHE A 79 -8.67 18.72 5.68
CA PHE A 79 -9.54 19.85 5.32
C PHE A 79 -9.87 20.78 6.50
N ALA A 80 -10.00 22.09 6.19
CA ALA A 80 -10.06 23.23 7.11
C ALA A 80 -8.74 23.48 7.88
N GLN A 81 -7.96 24.45 7.36
CA GLN A 81 -6.81 25.12 8.00
C GLN A 81 -6.00 24.22 8.97
N SER A 82 -5.52 23.05 8.50
CA SER A 82 -5.08 22.03 9.46
C SER A 82 -3.80 22.38 10.19
N GLU A 83 -3.86 22.20 11.51
CA GLU A 83 -2.78 22.34 12.48
C GLU A 83 -1.73 21.20 12.40
N LEU A 84 -1.59 20.55 11.24
CA LEU A 84 -0.70 19.40 10.99
C LEU A 84 0.08 19.54 9.65
N GLU A 85 0.47 20.77 9.30
CA GLU A 85 1.72 20.98 8.56
C GLU A 85 2.90 20.68 9.49
N VAL A 86 3.12 19.38 9.79
CA VAL A 86 4.06 18.91 10.82
C VAL A 86 5.48 19.41 10.53
N ILE A 87 5.97 19.21 9.32
CA ILE A 87 7.16 19.89 8.80
C ILE A 87 6.67 20.96 7.82
N SER A 88 7.15 22.18 8.01
CA SER A 88 6.80 23.31 7.14
C SER A 88 7.67 23.42 5.89
N ASN A 89 7.19 24.17 4.89
CA ASN A 89 7.93 24.47 3.66
C ASN A 89 9.33 25.05 3.89
N ASN A 90 9.59 25.67 5.05
CA ASN A 90 10.90 26.20 5.44
C ASN A 90 11.78 25.17 6.18
N ASN A 91 11.42 23.88 6.14
CA ASN A 91 12.04 22.78 6.86
C ASN A 91 12.11 23.01 8.38
N VAL A 92 10.96 23.29 9.00
CA VAL A 92 10.83 23.46 10.45
C VAL A 92 9.68 22.61 10.99
N LEU A 93 9.97 21.80 12.02
CA LEU A 93 8.97 21.06 12.80
C LEU A 93 8.09 22.05 13.58
N ARG A 94 6.80 22.14 13.23
CA ARG A 94 5.82 22.98 13.90
C ARG A 94 5.24 22.29 15.12
N ASP A 95 4.84 23.10 16.11
CA ASP A 95 4.14 22.69 17.34
C ASP A 95 4.62 21.35 17.94
N ARG A 96 5.92 21.28 18.27
CA ARG A 96 6.53 20.06 18.81
C ARG A 96 5.81 19.56 20.06
N GLU A 97 5.44 20.46 20.98
CA GLU A 97 4.78 20.11 22.26
C GLU A 97 3.34 19.62 22.05
N GLY A 98 2.56 20.30 21.20
CA GLY A 98 1.21 19.85 20.85
C GLY A 98 1.22 18.52 20.09
N LEU A 99 2.16 18.34 19.16
CA LEU A 99 2.35 17.07 18.47
C LEU A 99 2.77 15.94 19.43
N GLU A 100 3.71 16.19 20.35
CA GLU A 100 4.11 15.21 21.37
C GLU A 100 2.91 14.71 22.16
N LYS A 101 2.06 15.63 22.62
CA LYS A 101 0.83 15.29 23.35
C LYS A 101 -0.08 14.39 22.50
N LYS A 102 -0.34 14.75 21.23
CA LYS A 102 -1.18 13.97 20.31
C LYS A 102 -0.57 12.58 20.04
N LEU A 103 0.76 12.46 19.89
CA LEU A 103 1.45 11.18 19.74
C LEU A 103 1.37 10.30 21.00
N ARG A 104 1.50 10.88 22.20
CA ARG A 104 1.33 10.16 23.47
C ARG A 104 -0.11 9.68 23.66
N GLU A 105 -1.12 10.43 23.22
CA GLU A 105 -2.52 10.00 23.19
C GLU A 105 -2.75 8.80 22.24
N LEU A 106 -2.11 8.78 21.07
CA LEU A 106 -2.16 7.64 20.13
C LEU A 106 -1.46 6.39 20.71
N SER A 107 -0.28 6.55 21.30
CA SER A 107 0.45 5.47 21.98
C SER A 107 -0.38 4.87 23.13
N ALA A 108 -1.03 5.71 23.95
CA ALA A 108 -1.94 5.27 25.00
C ALA A 108 -3.25 4.63 24.49
N ALA A 109 -3.64 4.91 23.24
CA ALA A 109 -4.74 4.24 22.55
C ALA A 109 -4.35 2.87 21.96
N GLY A 110 -3.06 2.49 22.04
CA GLY A 110 -2.53 1.24 21.50
C GLY A 110 -2.20 1.28 20.01
N VAL A 111 -2.02 2.47 19.41
CA VAL A 111 -1.58 2.56 18.00
C VAL A 111 -0.14 2.09 17.87
N ASP A 112 0.16 1.23 16.89
CA ASP A 112 1.49 0.62 16.73
C ASP A 112 2.53 1.60 16.14
N GLY A 113 2.08 2.54 15.31
CA GLY A 113 2.96 3.50 14.64
C GLY A 113 2.27 4.64 13.90
N VAL A 114 3.06 5.47 13.23
CA VAL A 114 2.61 6.61 12.43
C VAL A 114 3.22 6.60 11.04
N MET A 115 2.51 7.18 10.06
CA MET A 115 3.00 7.38 8.69
C MET A 115 3.23 8.87 8.42
N VAL A 116 4.34 9.24 7.76
CA VAL A 116 4.64 10.63 7.40
C VAL A 116 5.23 10.75 5.99
N ASP A 117 4.81 11.80 5.27
CA ASP A 117 5.44 12.21 4.01
C ASP A 117 6.78 12.90 4.24
N VAL A 118 7.82 12.38 3.61
CA VAL A 118 9.17 12.95 3.60
C VAL A 118 9.34 13.72 2.28
N TRP A 119 8.86 14.97 2.29
CA TRP A 119 8.65 15.80 1.09
C TRP A 119 9.94 16.19 0.39
N TRP A 120 10.08 15.75 -0.87
CA TRP A 120 11.22 16.08 -1.73
C TRP A 120 11.42 17.60 -1.87
N GLY A 121 10.33 18.34 -2.06
CA GLY A 121 10.33 19.80 -2.19
C GLY A 121 10.75 20.58 -0.94
N ILE A 122 10.76 19.95 0.24
CA ILE A 122 11.27 20.54 1.49
C ILE A 122 12.76 20.21 1.64
N VAL A 123 13.10 18.93 1.54
CA VAL A 123 14.45 18.44 1.87
C VAL A 123 15.50 18.85 0.83
N GLU A 124 15.21 18.76 -0.48
CA GLU A 124 16.11 19.17 -1.57
C GLU A 124 15.76 20.58 -2.10
N SER A 125 15.18 21.42 -1.24
CA SER A 125 14.70 22.78 -1.58
C SER A 125 15.80 23.74 -2.04
N LYS A 126 17.00 23.64 -1.46
CA LYS A 126 18.12 24.57 -1.67
C LYS A 126 18.83 24.38 -3.02
N GLY A 127 18.61 23.26 -3.69
CA GLY A 127 19.22 22.94 -4.98
C GLY A 127 19.58 21.45 -5.13
N PRO A 128 20.05 21.02 -6.32
CA PRO A 128 20.45 19.65 -6.58
C PRO A 128 21.44 19.11 -5.54
N GLN A 129 21.11 17.96 -4.96
CA GLN A 129 21.89 17.24 -3.95
C GLN A 129 22.15 18.01 -2.63
N GLN A 130 21.44 19.12 -2.39
CA GLN A 130 21.53 19.91 -1.15
C GLN A 130 20.41 19.50 -0.18
N TYR A 131 20.56 18.32 0.42
CA TYR A 131 19.59 17.72 1.34
C TYR A 131 19.69 18.33 2.75
N ASP A 132 18.54 18.69 3.33
CA ASP A 132 18.43 19.15 4.72
C ASP A 132 17.45 18.27 5.51
N TRP A 133 17.97 17.26 6.21
CA TRP A 133 17.18 16.28 6.97
C TRP A 133 16.81 16.75 8.39
N SER A 134 17.20 17.95 8.80
CA SER A 134 17.21 18.37 10.21
C SER A 134 15.84 18.29 10.90
N ALA A 135 14.78 18.80 10.28
CA ALA A 135 13.43 18.79 10.86
C ALA A 135 12.81 17.38 10.87
N TYR A 136 13.10 16.56 9.87
CA TYR A 136 12.67 15.16 9.83
C TYR A 136 13.37 14.32 10.90
N ARG A 137 14.67 14.50 11.13
CA ARG A 137 15.37 13.87 12.27
C ARG A 137 14.76 14.26 13.62
N ALA A 138 14.40 15.54 13.81
CA ALA A 138 13.73 16.00 15.02
C ALA A 138 12.33 15.38 15.21
N LEU A 139 11.59 15.16 14.12
CA LEU A 139 10.30 14.45 14.14
C LEU A 139 10.46 12.96 14.43
N PHE A 140 11.43 12.29 13.81
CA PHE A 140 11.64 10.85 13.98
C PHE A 140 12.08 10.54 15.41
N GLN A 141 12.94 11.38 16.00
CA GLN A 141 13.25 11.31 17.42
C GLN A 141 11.99 11.44 18.29
N LEU A 142 11.11 12.41 18.00
CA LEU A 142 9.86 12.60 18.75
C LEU A 142 8.93 11.38 18.68
N VAL A 143 8.82 10.74 17.51
CA VAL A 143 8.05 9.51 17.31
C VAL A 143 8.65 8.35 18.13
N GLN A 144 9.98 8.22 18.13
CA GLN A 144 10.71 7.24 18.94
C GLN A 144 10.53 7.48 20.45
N ASP A 145 10.63 8.73 20.91
CA ASP A 145 10.40 9.16 22.31
C ASP A 145 8.95 8.93 22.78
N CYS A 146 8.03 8.71 21.84
CA CYS A 146 6.63 8.33 22.08
C CYS A 146 6.36 6.81 21.97
N ASN A 147 7.40 6.00 21.75
CA ASN A 147 7.34 4.55 21.57
C ASN A 147 6.40 4.11 20.43
N LEU A 148 6.41 4.85 19.32
CA LEU A 148 5.66 4.53 18.10
C LEU A 148 6.62 4.10 16.98
N LYS A 149 6.20 3.16 16.13
CA LYS A 149 6.90 2.84 14.87
C LYS A 149 6.62 3.88 13.79
N LEU A 150 7.40 3.85 12.71
CA LEU A 150 7.34 4.83 11.62
C LEU A 150 7.21 4.18 10.22
N GLN A 151 6.30 4.68 9.41
CA GLN A 151 6.23 4.48 7.96
C GLN A 151 6.68 5.78 7.29
N ALA A 152 7.76 5.74 6.50
CA ALA A 152 8.31 6.92 5.85
C ALA A 152 8.00 6.91 4.35
N ILE A 153 7.25 7.89 3.86
CA ILE A 153 6.94 8.01 2.43
C ILE A 153 8.00 8.85 1.74
N MET A 154 8.62 8.33 0.68
CA MET A 154 9.51 9.08 -0.20
C MET A 154 8.66 9.94 -1.15
N SER A 155 8.22 11.10 -0.66
CA SER A 155 7.19 11.91 -1.31
C SER A 155 7.79 12.81 -2.40
N PHE A 156 8.06 12.19 -3.55
CA PHE A 156 8.52 12.81 -4.81
C PHE A 156 7.43 13.60 -5.56
N HIS A 157 6.34 13.94 -4.90
CA HIS A 157 5.16 14.59 -5.46
C HIS A 157 4.81 15.85 -4.64
N GLN A 158 4.00 16.73 -5.22
CA GLN A 158 3.47 17.91 -4.55
C GLN A 158 2.30 17.56 -3.61
N CYS A 159 2.27 18.15 -2.41
CA CYS A 159 1.04 18.28 -1.62
C CYS A 159 0.26 19.51 -2.09
N GLY A 160 -1.08 19.43 -2.18
CA GLY A 160 -1.91 20.55 -2.62
C GLY A 160 -2.31 20.40 -4.09
N GLY A 161 -3.23 19.49 -4.37
CA GLY A 161 -3.68 19.15 -5.72
C GLY A 161 -4.80 18.09 -5.76
N ASN A 162 -5.03 17.41 -4.64
CA ASN A 162 -5.93 16.28 -4.50
C ASN A 162 -6.94 16.50 -3.36
N VAL A 163 -7.93 15.61 -3.28
CA VAL A 163 -8.89 15.57 -2.17
C VAL A 163 -8.14 15.23 -0.88
N GLY A 164 -8.25 16.09 0.13
CA GLY A 164 -7.63 15.95 1.45
C GLY A 164 -6.58 17.02 1.76
N ASP A 165 -5.96 17.58 0.72
CA ASP A 165 -4.87 18.55 0.87
C ASP A 165 -5.37 19.91 1.39
N SER A 166 -4.70 20.45 2.40
CA SER A 166 -4.92 21.80 2.94
C SER A 166 -3.66 22.66 3.04
N VAL A 167 -2.52 22.12 2.61
CA VAL A 167 -1.22 22.78 2.51
C VAL A 167 -0.73 22.64 1.06
N VAL A 168 0.06 23.59 0.59
CA VAL A 168 0.74 23.49 -0.72
C VAL A 168 2.23 23.31 -0.47
N ILE A 169 2.75 22.12 -0.79
CA ILE A 169 4.15 21.74 -0.70
C ILE A 169 4.58 21.34 -2.13
N PRO A 170 5.15 22.25 -2.92
CA PRO A 170 5.48 21.98 -4.33
C PRO A 170 6.64 20.97 -4.47
N LEU A 171 6.93 20.55 -5.71
CA LEU A 171 8.24 19.99 -6.06
C LEU A 171 9.36 21.03 -5.81
N PRO A 172 10.64 20.63 -5.71
CA PRO A 172 11.73 21.58 -5.51
C PRO A 172 11.73 22.69 -6.56
N GLN A 173 11.93 23.94 -6.12
CA GLN A 173 11.78 25.11 -6.99
C GLN A 173 12.70 25.07 -8.22
N TRP A 174 13.93 24.57 -8.07
CA TRP A 174 14.88 24.39 -9.17
C TRP A 174 14.42 23.35 -10.23
N VAL A 175 13.55 22.40 -9.87
CA VAL A 175 12.90 21.47 -10.82
C VAL A 175 11.77 22.18 -11.56
N LEU A 176 11.00 23.01 -10.85
CA LEU A 176 9.92 23.81 -11.45
C LEU A 176 10.45 24.82 -12.46
N GLU A 177 11.61 25.43 -12.19
CA GLU A 177 12.33 26.35 -13.09
C GLU A 177 12.77 25.67 -14.39
N ILE A 178 13.28 24.43 -14.33
CA ILE A 178 13.54 23.62 -15.54
C ILE A 178 12.23 23.46 -16.34
N GLY A 179 11.13 23.20 -15.64
CA GLY A 179 9.78 23.09 -16.22
C GLY A 179 9.17 24.38 -16.78
N GLU A 180 9.80 25.55 -16.58
CA GLU A 180 9.45 26.78 -17.31
C GLU A 180 10.09 26.80 -18.70
N SER A 181 11.31 26.25 -18.82
CA SER A 181 12.02 26.11 -20.10
C SER A 181 11.57 24.89 -20.91
N ASP A 182 11.21 23.80 -20.23
CA ASP A 182 10.69 22.57 -20.83
C ASP A 182 9.42 22.09 -20.09
N PRO A 183 8.22 22.60 -20.44
CA PRO A 183 6.98 22.18 -19.80
C PRO A 183 6.59 20.72 -20.06
N ASP A 184 7.28 20.02 -20.96
CA ASP A 184 7.07 18.59 -21.21
C ASP A 184 7.73 17.67 -20.17
N ILE A 185 8.42 18.20 -19.16
CA ILE A 185 8.81 17.39 -17.98
C ILE A 185 7.61 16.99 -17.10
N PHE A 186 6.41 17.53 -17.37
CA PHE A 186 5.20 17.31 -16.60
C PHE A 186 4.16 16.49 -17.37
N TYR A 187 3.38 15.68 -16.63
CA TYR A 187 2.23 14.99 -17.21
C TYR A 187 1.26 15.97 -17.87
N THR A 188 0.71 15.58 -19.01
CA THR A 188 0.00 16.49 -19.90
C THR A 188 -1.24 15.85 -20.49
N SER A 189 -2.37 16.56 -20.42
CA SER A 189 -3.67 16.16 -20.98
C SER A 189 -3.79 16.48 -22.48
N LEU A 190 -4.83 15.96 -23.14
CA LEU A 190 -5.15 16.26 -24.54
C LEU A 190 -5.40 17.77 -24.79
N SER A 191 -5.88 18.50 -23.77
CA SER A 191 -6.04 19.95 -23.79
C SER A 191 -4.72 20.74 -23.58
N GLY A 192 -3.60 20.07 -23.37
CA GLY A 192 -2.29 20.69 -23.13
C GLY A 192 -2.10 21.20 -21.70
N HIS A 193 -2.97 20.83 -20.74
CA HIS A 193 -2.79 21.19 -19.34
C HIS A 193 -1.57 20.45 -18.77
N ARG A 194 -0.63 21.19 -18.18
CA ARG A 194 0.59 20.65 -17.57
C ARG A 194 0.38 20.45 -16.07
N ASN A 195 0.34 19.21 -15.60
CA ASN A 195 0.22 18.94 -14.17
C ASN A 195 1.62 18.93 -13.50
N LYS A 196 1.92 19.99 -12.75
CA LYS A 196 3.19 20.19 -12.03
C LYS A 196 3.34 19.35 -10.74
N GLU A 197 2.40 18.47 -10.43
CA GLU A 197 2.42 17.68 -9.19
C GLU A 197 3.51 16.60 -9.15
N TYR A 198 3.90 16.06 -10.31
CA TYR A 198 4.88 15.00 -10.47
C TYR A 198 5.52 15.07 -11.86
N LEU A 199 6.74 14.55 -12.01
CA LEU A 199 7.44 14.49 -13.31
C LEU A 199 6.82 13.39 -14.20
N THR A 200 6.64 13.64 -15.50
CA THR A 200 6.16 12.58 -16.40
C THR A 200 7.15 11.41 -16.44
N LEU A 201 6.66 10.17 -16.41
CA LEU A 201 7.52 8.99 -16.60
C LEU A 201 8.21 8.98 -17.99
N GLY A 202 7.81 9.88 -18.91
CA GLY A 202 8.53 10.16 -20.14
C GLY A 202 9.96 10.71 -19.94
N VAL A 203 10.28 11.28 -18.77
CA VAL A 203 11.62 11.84 -18.46
C VAL A 203 12.45 11.00 -17.48
N ASP A 204 12.00 9.79 -17.13
CA ASP A 204 12.68 8.84 -16.20
C ASP A 204 14.19 8.69 -16.48
N ASP A 205 14.57 8.62 -17.76
CA ASP A 205 15.93 8.38 -18.27
C ASP A 205 16.62 9.62 -18.87
N LEU A 206 15.95 10.76 -18.91
CA LEU A 206 16.44 11.91 -19.66
C LEU A 206 17.25 12.82 -18.74
N ARG A 207 18.51 13.10 -19.12
CA ARG A 207 19.45 13.92 -18.35
C ARG A 207 19.14 15.42 -18.44
N LEU A 208 17.93 15.80 -18.04
CA LEU A 208 17.41 17.17 -18.08
C LEU A 208 17.71 17.94 -16.78
N PHE A 209 17.99 17.24 -15.68
CA PHE A 209 18.00 17.81 -14.33
C PHE A 209 19.42 18.06 -13.83
N HIS A 210 20.05 19.13 -14.35
CA HIS A 210 21.46 19.46 -14.11
C HIS A 210 22.41 18.27 -14.38
N GLY A 211 22.13 17.52 -15.45
CA GLY A 211 22.88 16.32 -15.84
C GLY A 211 22.36 15.00 -15.25
N ARG A 212 21.45 15.02 -14.27
CA ARG A 212 20.78 13.83 -13.73
C ARG A 212 19.48 13.49 -14.48
N THR A 213 19.07 12.22 -14.45
CA THR A 213 17.72 11.78 -14.82
C THR A 213 16.75 11.83 -13.64
N ALA A 214 15.43 11.73 -13.87
CA ALA A 214 14.46 11.69 -12.76
C ALA A 214 14.67 10.50 -11.83
N ILE A 215 14.92 9.30 -12.38
CA ILE A 215 15.23 8.11 -11.57
C ILE A 215 16.55 8.28 -10.79
N GLU A 216 17.56 8.96 -11.34
CA GLU A 216 18.79 9.29 -10.60
C GLU A 216 18.53 10.23 -9.41
N MET A 217 17.67 11.25 -9.58
CA MET A 217 17.28 12.13 -8.46
C MET A 217 16.59 11.36 -7.33
N TYR A 218 15.65 10.47 -7.66
CA TYR A 218 14.95 9.64 -6.67
C TYR A 218 15.91 8.66 -5.98
N SER A 219 16.84 8.06 -6.73
CA SER A 219 17.88 7.16 -6.22
C SER A 219 18.83 7.87 -5.25
N ASP A 220 19.30 9.07 -5.60
CA ASP A 220 20.15 9.90 -4.74
C ASP A 220 19.45 10.30 -3.43
N TYR A 221 18.17 10.72 -3.53
CA TYR A 221 17.36 11.09 -2.37
C TYR A 221 17.20 9.93 -1.38
N MET A 222 16.89 8.73 -1.87
CA MET A 222 16.73 7.53 -1.01
C MET A 222 18.04 7.07 -0.36
N LYS A 223 19.18 7.18 -1.06
CA LYS A 223 20.50 6.91 -0.46
C LYS A 223 20.85 7.92 0.62
N SER A 224 20.67 9.21 0.31
CA SER A 224 20.85 10.31 1.27
C SER A 224 19.96 10.13 2.51
N PHE A 225 18.71 9.71 2.33
CA PHE A 225 17.81 9.36 3.42
C PHE A 225 18.35 8.21 4.27
N ARG A 226 18.78 7.10 3.66
CA ARG A 226 19.38 5.97 4.40
C ARG A 226 20.57 6.41 5.24
N GLU A 227 21.53 7.10 4.63
CA GLU A 227 22.76 7.56 5.29
C GLU A 227 22.46 8.51 6.45
N ASN A 228 21.50 9.43 6.27
CA ASN A 228 21.15 10.42 7.29
C ASN A 228 20.11 9.94 8.32
N MET A 229 19.62 8.69 8.20
CA MET A 229 18.65 8.06 9.11
C MET A 229 19.14 6.68 9.59
N GLU A 230 20.44 6.39 9.46
CA GLU A 230 21.06 5.10 9.78
C GLU A 230 20.73 4.63 11.22
N ASP A 231 20.83 5.52 12.20
CA ASP A 231 20.50 5.26 13.60
C ASP A 231 19.02 4.91 13.83
N PHE A 232 18.11 5.50 13.07
CA PHE A 232 16.68 5.14 13.10
C PHE A 232 16.37 3.82 12.39
N LEU A 233 17.18 3.44 11.39
CA LEU A 233 17.11 2.13 10.72
C LEU A 233 17.70 1.02 11.60
N GLU A 234 18.84 1.27 12.26
CA GLU A 234 19.49 0.34 13.20
C GLU A 234 18.66 0.12 14.48
N SER A 235 17.99 1.15 14.98
CA SER A 235 17.04 1.04 16.11
C SER A 235 15.66 0.51 15.70
N GLU A 236 15.50 0.09 14.45
CA GLU A 236 14.28 -0.50 13.89
C GLU A 236 13.02 0.37 14.12
N LEU A 237 13.19 1.70 14.11
CA LEU A 237 12.08 2.65 14.23
C LEU A 237 11.17 2.57 13.01
N LEU A 238 11.78 2.49 11.82
CA LEU A 238 11.06 2.37 10.55
C LEU A 238 10.63 0.92 10.32
N ILE A 239 9.35 0.71 9.98
CA ILE A 239 8.82 -0.59 9.59
C ILE A 239 8.79 -0.76 8.06
N ASP A 240 8.52 0.32 7.34
CA ASP A 240 8.56 0.36 5.89
C ASP A 240 8.94 1.75 5.32
N ILE A 241 9.41 1.71 4.08
CA ILE A 241 9.62 2.86 3.21
C ILE A 241 8.57 2.77 2.08
N GLU A 242 7.59 3.66 2.08
CA GLU A 242 6.64 3.79 0.97
C GLU A 242 7.26 4.66 -0.12
N VAL A 243 7.46 4.09 -1.30
CA VAL A 243 8.09 4.80 -2.42
C VAL A 243 7.01 5.55 -3.21
N GLY A 244 7.15 6.87 -3.35
CA GLY A 244 6.20 7.69 -4.12
C GLY A 244 6.38 7.52 -5.62
N LEU A 245 5.41 6.89 -6.29
CA LEU A 245 5.50 6.50 -7.71
C LEU A 245 4.58 7.32 -8.63
N GLY A 246 4.22 8.53 -8.22
CA GLY A 246 3.32 9.40 -8.96
C GLY A 246 2.55 10.40 -8.10
N PRO A 247 1.46 10.98 -8.64
CA PRO A 247 0.56 11.91 -7.97
C PRO A 247 0.00 11.33 -6.66
N ALA A 248 -0.04 12.14 -5.60
CA ALA A 248 -0.33 11.70 -4.22
C ALA A 248 0.51 10.50 -3.73
N GLY A 249 1.70 10.28 -4.30
CA GLY A 249 2.58 9.14 -4.04
C GLY A 249 2.15 7.82 -4.69
N GLN A 250 1.03 7.82 -5.41
CA GLN A 250 0.38 6.63 -5.95
C GLN A 250 0.95 6.28 -7.34
N LEU A 251 1.16 5.00 -7.61
CA LEU A 251 1.54 4.50 -8.94
C LEU A 251 0.37 4.65 -9.93
N ARG A 252 0.20 5.85 -10.49
CA ARG A 252 -0.84 6.18 -11.48
C ARG A 252 -0.50 7.43 -12.28
N TYR A 253 -1.30 7.69 -13.30
CA TYR A 253 -1.37 9.00 -13.96
C TYR A 253 -2.27 9.99 -13.20
N PRO A 254 -2.09 11.32 -13.37
CA PRO A 254 -2.93 12.34 -12.75
C PRO A 254 -4.28 12.58 -13.47
N SER A 255 -5.03 11.52 -13.77
CA SER A 255 -6.22 11.62 -14.63
C SER A 255 -7.42 12.38 -14.02
N TYR A 256 -7.47 12.56 -12.70
CA TYR A 256 -8.60 13.13 -11.95
C TYR A 256 -8.24 14.33 -11.04
N SER A 257 -7.36 15.23 -11.50
CA SER A 257 -6.96 16.40 -10.69
C SER A 257 -8.05 17.48 -10.63
N PHE A 258 -8.28 18.10 -9.46
CA PHE A 258 -9.16 19.28 -9.37
C PHE A 258 -8.66 20.44 -10.26
N ARG A 259 -7.35 20.49 -10.55
CA ARG A 259 -6.70 21.55 -11.33
C ARG A 259 -7.12 21.55 -12.82
N ILE A 260 -7.62 20.43 -13.34
CA ILE A 260 -8.27 20.36 -14.66
C ILE A 260 -9.80 20.54 -14.60
N GLY A 261 -10.35 20.85 -13.42
CA GLY A 261 -11.79 20.96 -13.20
C GLY A 261 -12.51 19.63 -13.03
N TRP A 262 -11.78 18.53 -12.77
CA TRP A 262 -12.40 17.23 -12.50
C TRP A 262 -13.27 17.25 -11.24
N VAL A 263 -14.44 16.63 -11.33
CA VAL A 263 -15.38 16.42 -10.22
C VAL A 263 -15.85 14.97 -10.26
N PHE A 264 -15.90 14.31 -9.10
CA PHE A 264 -16.43 12.95 -8.98
C PHE A 264 -17.90 12.88 -9.46
N PRO A 265 -18.30 11.92 -10.30
CA PRO A 265 -17.55 10.72 -10.72
C PRO A 265 -17.01 10.80 -12.17
N GLY A 266 -16.46 11.91 -12.64
CA GLY A 266 -15.95 12.03 -14.02
C GLY A 266 -14.94 10.94 -14.42
N ILE A 267 -14.91 10.54 -15.70
CA ILE A 267 -13.99 9.50 -16.23
C ILE A 267 -12.50 9.87 -16.15
N GLY A 268 -12.16 11.15 -15.95
CA GLY A 268 -10.79 11.64 -16.03
C GLY A 268 -10.26 11.75 -17.46
N GLU A 269 -8.98 12.12 -17.62
CA GLU A 269 -8.33 12.22 -18.94
C GLU A 269 -7.01 11.43 -18.95
N PHE A 270 -6.68 10.79 -20.08
CA PHE A 270 -5.32 10.25 -20.31
C PHE A 270 -4.28 11.38 -20.21
N GLN A 271 -3.09 11.09 -19.65
CA GLN A 271 -2.07 12.10 -19.32
C GLN A 271 -0.74 11.90 -20.07
N CYS A 272 -0.81 11.30 -21.27
CA CYS A 272 0.34 10.92 -22.09
C CYS A 272 0.72 11.91 -23.21
N TYR A 273 0.25 13.16 -23.14
CA TYR A 273 0.39 14.12 -24.24
C TYR A 273 1.60 15.05 -24.09
N ASP A 274 2.56 14.75 -23.21
CA ASP A 274 3.86 15.41 -23.24
C ASP A 274 4.69 14.90 -24.45
N LYS A 275 5.62 15.72 -24.95
CA LYS A 275 6.38 15.39 -26.17
C LYS A 275 7.19 14.08 -26.05
N TYR A 276 7.56 13.67 -24.83
CA TYR A 276 8.35 12.47 -24.60
C TYR A 276 7.49 11.21 -24.72
N LEU A 277 6.32 11.19 -24.06
CA LEU A 277 5.34 10.12 -24.19
C LEU A 277 4.70 10.06 -25.59
N GLN A 278 4.45 11.19 -26.24
CA GLN A 278 4.04 11.22 -27.65
C GLN A 278 5.08 10.55 -28.57
N ALA A 279 6.37 10.85 -28.37
CA ALA A 279 7.45 10.26 -29.15
C ALA A 279 7.64 8.76 -28.86
N ASP A 280 7.52 8.36 -27.59
CA ASP A 280 7.58 6.95 -27.17
C ASP A 280 6.44 6.13 -27.80
N PHE A 281 5.19 6.60 -27.70
CA PHE A 281 4.05 5.95 -28.35
C PHE A 281 4.23 5.83 -29.86
N LYS A 282 4.64 6.93 -30.53
CA LYS A 282 4.86 6.92 -31.98
C LYS A 282 5.93 5.90 -32.40
N ASN A 283 7.00 5.77 -31.61
CA ASN A 283 8.04 4.77 -31.86
C ASN A 283 7.55 3.33 -31.58
N TYR A 284 6.72 3.14 -30.55
CA TYR A 284 6.11 1.85 -30.22
C TYR A 284 5.12 1.38 -31.31
N ALA A 285 4.26 2.28 -31.78
CA ALA A 285 3.35 2.09 -32.91
C ALA A 285 4.09 1.73 -34.21
N ALA A 286 5.12 2.50 -34.57
CA ALA A 286 5.93 2.24 -35.76
C ALA A 286 6.73 0.93 -35.72
N ARG A 287 7.12 0.44 -34.53
CA ARG A 287 7.79 -0.87 -34.34
C ARG A 287 6.84 -2.05 -34.34
N SER A 288 5.54 -1.80 -34.27
CA SER A 288 4.48 -2.80 -34.25
C SER A 288 3.68 -2.82 -35.56
N ASP A 289 4.28 -2.33 -36.65
CA ASP A 289 3.68 -2.20 -38.00
C ASP A 289 2.39 -1.36 -38.06
N HIS A 290 2.22 -0.44 -37.10
CA HIS A 290 1.05 0.44 -36.95
C HIS A 290 1.45 1.93 -36.90
N ALA A 291 2.35 2.35 -37.80
CA ALA A 291 2.91 3.72 -37.82
C ALA A 291 1.87 4.84 -38.06
N GLU A 292 0.65 4.49 -38.48
CA GLU A 292 -0.50 5.37 -38.63
C GLU A 292 -1.23 5.68 -37.32
N TRP A 293 -1.05 4.86 -36.27
CA TRP A 293 -1.70 5.05 -34.98
C TRP A 293 -1.10 6.24 -34.22
N LYS A 294 -1.99 6.98 -33.54
CA LYS A 294 -1.68 8.18 -32.74
C LYS A 294 -2.20 7.97 -31.32
N LEU A 295 -1.98 8.92 -30.42
CA LEU A 295 -2.70 8.93 -29.15
C LEU A 295 -4.20 9.21 -29.38
N PRO A 296 -5.12 8.73 -28.51
CA PRO A 296 -6.54 8.99 -28.66
C PRO A 296 -6.89 10.47 -28.65
N ASP A 297 -7.79 10.90 -29.52
CA ASP A 297 -8.41 12.24 -29.50
C ASP A 297 -9.93 12.19 -29.24
N ASN A 298 -10.48 10.98 -29.13
CA ASN A 298 -11.91 10.67 -29.05
C ASN A 298 -12.38 10.17 -27.67
N ALA A 299 -11.53 10.34 -26.64
CA ALA A 299 -11.75 9.89 -25.26
C ALA A 299 -12.54 10.85 -24.35
N GLY A 300 -13.04 11.96 -24.90
CA GLY A 300 -13.82 12.95 -24.14
C GLY A 300 -12.98 13.85 -23.23
N ARG A 301 -13.60 14.35 -22.18
CA ARG A 301 -13.08 15.25 -21.15
C ARG A 301 -13.26 14.68 -19.75
N CYS A 302 -12.54 15.26 -18.79
CA CYS A 302 -12.44 14.71 -17.43
C CYS A 302 -13.78 14.45 -16.71
N ASN A 303 -14.84 15.20 -17.03
CA ASN A 303 -16.16 15.10 -16.39
C ASN A 303 -17.22 14.36 -17.21
N ASP A 304 -16.86 13.81 -18.38
CA ASP A 304 -17.83 13.13 -19.25
C ASP A 304 -18.29 11.80 -18.63
N ASN A 305 -19.45 11.30 -19.08
CA ASN A 305 -19.88 9.92 -18.86
C ASN A 305 -19.19 9.00 -19.89
N PRO A 306 -18.78 7.77 -19.55
CA PRO A 306 -18.13 6.89 -20.52
C PRO A 306 -18.97 6.65 -21.79
N GLU A 307 -20.30 6.55 -21.70
CA GLU A 307 -21.18 6.30 -22.84
C GLU A 307 -21.28 7.48 -23.82
N ASP A 308 -21.03 8.71 -23.38
CA ASP A 308 -21.02 9.89 -24.26
C ASP A 308 -19.76 9.93 -25.14
N THR A 309 -18.66 9.31 -24.69
CA THR A 309 -17.37 9.29 -25.42
C THR A 309 -17.32 8.22 -26.50
N GLU A 310 -16.57 8.45 -27.58
CA GLU A 310 -16.33 7.42 -28.60
C GLU A 310 -15.31 6.37 -28.13
N PHE A 311 -14.41 6.73 -27.21
CA PHE A 311 -13.44 5.79 -26.69
C PHE A 311 -14.06 4.76 -25.72
N PHE A 312 -14.90 5.19 -24.76
CA PHE A 312 -15.36 4.34 -23.64
C PHE A 312 -16.78 3.79 -23.74
N ARG A 313 -17.61 4.20 -24.71
CA ARG A 313 -18.99 3.70 -24.85
C ARG A 313 -19.07 2.18 -25.01
N TYR A 314 -20.06 1.55 -24.40
CA TYR A 314 -20.24 0.10 -24.42
C TYR A 314 -20.35 -0.47 -25.83
N ASN A 315 -21.13 0.21 -26.69
CA ASN A 315 -21.41 -0.20 -28.06
C ASN A 315 -20.35 0.35 -29.02
N ASN A 316 -19.50 -0.53 -29.57
CA ASN A 316 -18.44 -0.21 -30.52
C ASN A 316 -17.43 0.86 -30.05
N GLY A 317 -17.26 1.04 -28.74
CA GLY A 317 -16.27 1.97 -28.19
C GLY A 317 -14.84 1.58 -28.58
N THR A 318 -14.00 2.59 -28.80
CA THR A 318 -12.61 2.41 -29.29
C THR A 318 -11.80 1.48 -28.37
N PHE A 319 -12.05 1.49 -27.06
CA PHE A 319 -11.37 0.62 -26.09
C PHE A 319 -11.51 -0.89 -26.38
N LYS A 320 -12.55 -1.32 -27.11
CA LYS A 320 -12.77 -2.72 -27.54
C LYS A 320 -12.09 -3.06 -28.87
N THR A 321 -11.47 -2.10 -29.55
CA THR A 321 -10.77 -2.31 -30.84
C THR A 321 -9.32 -2.76 -30.64
N SER A 322 -8.67 -3.27 -31.68
CA SER A 322 -7.25 -3.61 -31.67
C SER A 322 -6.35 -2.41 -31.35
N TYR A 323 -6.69 -1.23 -31.86
CA TYR A 323 -6.01 0.02 -31.54
C TYR A 323 -6.20 0.42 -30.06
N GLY A 324 -7.43 0.30 -29.53
CA GLY A 324 -7.73 0.58 -28.12
C GLY A 324 -6.94 -0.32 -27.17
N ASP A 325 -6.96 -1.63 -27.40
CA ASP A 325 -6.17 -2.61 -26.64
C ASP A 325 -4.67 -2.36 -26.74
N PHE A 326 -4.16 -2.01 -27.93
CA PHE A 326 -2.75 -1.66 -28.13
C PHE A 326 -2.34 -0.41 -27.33
N PHE A 327 -3.13 0.66 -27.40
CA PHE A 327 -2.88 1.89 -26.67
C PHE A 327 -2.95 1.67 -25.15
N LEU A 328 -3.98 0.97 -24.66
CA LEU A 328 -4.15 0.69 -23.23
C LEU A 328 -3.06 -0.25 -22.69
N LYS A 329 -2.60 -1.23 -23.49
CA LYS A 329 -1.40 -2.04 -23.19
C LYS A 329 -0.17 -1.17 -23.04
N TRP A 330 0.11 -0.28 -24.00
CA TRP A 330 1.24 0.64 -23.92
C TRP A 330 1.17 1.52 -22.67
N TYR A 331 0.04 2.21 -22.47
CA TYR A 331 -0.14 3.20 -21.39
C TYR A 331 0.00 2.56 -20.00
N SER A 332 -0.64 1.41 -19.77
CA SER A 332 -0.49 0.66 -18.51
C SER A 332 0.91 0.04 -18.34
N TYR A 333 1.55 -0.41 -19.42
CA TYR A 333 2.89 -1.00 -19.35
C TYR A 333 3.98 0.04 -19.07
N LYS A 334 3.85 1.27 -19.57
CA LYS A 334 4.75 2.38 -19.22
C LYS A 334 4.72 2.67 -17.71
N LEU A 335 3.53 2.62 -17.09
CA LEU A 335 3.38 2.76 -15.64
C LEU A 335 4.03 1.59 -14.87
N LEU A 336 3.88 0.35 -15.33
CA LEU A 336 4.56 -0.81 -14.72
C LEU A 336 6.09 -0.69 -14.74
N LEU A 337 6.65 -0.26 -15.89
CA LEU A 337 8.09 -0.05 -16.02
C LEU A 337 8.60 1.10 -15.13
N HIS A 338 7.83 2.20 -15.00
CA HIS A 338 8.16 3.29 -14.09
C HIS A 338 8.25 2.80 -12.63
N GLY A 339 7.23 2.07 -12.17
CA GLY A 339 7.19 1.48 -10.84
C GLY A 339 8.36 0.53 -10.58
N ASP A 340 8.57 -0.46 -11.45
CA ASP A 340 9.65 -1.45 -11.36
C ASP A 340 11.02 -0.81 -11.13
N ARG A 341 11.32 0.23 -11.90
CA ARG A 341 12.66 0.82 -11.97
C ARG A 341 12.97 1.72 -10.80
N ILE A 342 11.98 2.45 -10.28
CA ILE A 342 12.16 3.23 -9.05
C ILE A 342 12.21 2.28 -7.84
N MET A 343 11.41 1.21 -7.81
CA MET A 343 11.48 0.18 -6.76
C MET A 343 12.82 -0.58 -6.77
N ASP A 344 13.42 -0.81 -7.94
CA ASP A 344 14.78 -1.34 -8.08
C ASP A 344 15.85 -0.37 -7.52
N GLN A 345 15.69 0.94 -7.69
CA GLN A 345 16.56 1.93 -7.03
C GLN A 345 16.34 1.98 -5.51
N ALA A 346 15.09 1.90 -5.05
CA ALA A 346 14.76 1.86 -3.64
C ALA A 346 15.36 0.62 -2.96
N ASN A 347 15.26 -0.54 -3.60
CA ASN A 347 15.86 -1.77 -3.09
C ASN A 347 17.38 -1.67 -3.00
N LYS A 348 18.06 -1.10 -4.00
CA LYS A 348 19.51 -0.81 -3.93
C LYS A 348 19.86 0.21 -2.84
N ALA A 349 19.00 1.21 -2.64
CA ALA A 349 19.20 2.20 -1.57
C ALA A 349 19.08 1.55 -0.19
N PHE A 350 18.13 0.63 0.05
CA PHE A 350 17.83 0.04 1.36
C PHE A 350 18.30 -1.41 1.55
N GLU A 351 19.11 -1.96 0.65
CA GLU A 351 19.64 -3.35 0.75
C GLU A 351 20.37 -3.58 2.08
N GLY A 352 20.03 -4.68 2.75
CA GLY A 352 20.55 -5.04 4.08
C GLY A 352 19.92 -4.29 5.26
N CYS A 353 19.13 -3.24 5.06
CA CYS A 353 18.37 -2.61 6.15
C CYS A 353 17.20 -3.50 6.58
N LYS A 354 16.86 -3.52 7.87
CA LYS A 354 15.65 -4.15 8.39
C LYS A 354 14.43 -3.23 8.18
N VAL A 355 14.02 -3.07 6.93
CA VAL A 355 12.78 -2.37 6.55
C VAL A 355 12.12 -3.07 5.37
N LYS A 356 10.80 -2.95 5.23
CA LYS A 356 10.09 -3.32 3.99
C LYS A 356 10.05 -2.14 3.01
N LEU A 357 9.93 -2.43 1.72
CA LEU A 357 9.46 -1.44 0.75
C LEU A 357 7.95 -1.55 0.61
N ALA A 358 7.28 -0.43 0.39
CA ALA A 358 5.87 -0.38 0.03
C ALA A 358 5.66 0.49 -1.22
N ALA A 359 4.61 0.20 -1.99
CA ALA A 359 4.18 1.00 -3.12
C ALA A 359 2.66 1.18 -3.06
N LYS A 360 2.19 2.41 -3.25
CA LYS A 360 0.77 2.73 -3.13
C LYS A 360 0.04 2.65 -4.47
N VAL A 361 -1.11 1.97 -4.47
CA VAL A 361 -2.01 1.82 -5.61
C VAL A 361 -3.37 2.44 -5.25
N ALA A 362 -3.90 3.27 -6.16
CA ALA A 362 -5.14 4.02 -5.95
C ALA A 362 -6.39 3.15 -6.20
N GLY A 363 -7.39 3.29 -5.32
CA GLY A 363 -8.71 2.67 -5.44
C GLY A 363 -9.62 3.52 -6.33
N ILE A 364 -9.62 3.26 -7.62
CA ILE A 364 -10.45 3.96 -8.60
C ILE A 364 -11.77 3.22 -8.74
N HIS A 365 -12.65 3.46 -7.77
CA HIS A 365 -13.85 2.64 -7.58
C HIS A 365 -15.05 3.06 -8.45
N TRP A 366 -15.03 4.25 -9.06
CA TRP A 366 -16.10 4.73 -9.94
C TRP A 366 -15.90 4.25 -11.39
N TRP A 367 -17.01 4.02 -12.09
CA TRP A 367 -17.10 3.28 -13.36
C TRP A 367 -16.60 1.83 -13.33
N TYR A 368 -16.26 1.25 -12.18
CA TYR A 368 -15.87 -0.16 -12.08
C TYR A 368 -17.00 -1.13 -12.50
N ASN A 369 -18.27 -0.77 -12.28
CA ASN A 369 -19.42 -1.53 -12.80
C ASN A 369 -19.79 -1.16 -14.24
N ALA A 370 -19.04 -0.26 -14.89
CA ALA A 370 -19.18 0.01 -16.32
C ALA A 370 -18.21 -0.89 -17.09
N GLU A 371 -18.68 -1.44 -18.22
CA GLU A 371 -17.92 -2.32 -19.10
C GLU A 371 -16.57 -1.75 -19.61
N SER A 372 -16.38 -0.44 -19.54
CA SER A 372 -15.16 0.24 -19.93
C SER A 372 -14.20 0.56 -18.79
N HIS A 373 -14.60 0.41 -17.51
CA HIS A 373 -13.77 0.76 -16.34
C HIS A 373 -13.06 2.12 -16.50
N ALA A 374 -13.74 3.10 -17.10
CA ALA A 374 -13.07 4.21 -17.79
C ALA A 374 -12.10 5.02 -16.92
N ALA A 375 -12.40 5.22 -15.63
CA ALA A 375 -11.52 5.92 -14.71
C ALA A 375 -10.27 5.10 -14.32
N GLU A 376 -10.38 3.77 -14.19
CA GLU A 376 -9.21 2.89 -14.02
C GLU A 376 -8.30 2.99 -15.26
N LEU A 377 -8.90 2.93 -16.46
CA LEU A 377 -8.16 3.06 -17.72
C LEU A 377 -7.41 4.40 -17.84
N THR A 378 -8.06 5.54 -17.55
CA THR A 378 -7.39 6.85 -17.63
C THR A 378 -6.30 7.01 -16.56
N ALA A 379 -6.48 6.41 -15.37
CA ALA A 379 -5.47 6.37 -14.32
C ALA A 379 -4.26 5.46 -14.65
N GLY A 380 -4.36 4.60 -15.67
CA GLY A 380 -3.30 3.69 -16.13
C GLY A 380 -3.48 2.23 -15.70
N TYR A 381 -4.55 1.90 -14.98
CA TYR A 381 -4.88 0.53 -14.63
C TYR A 381 -5.73 -0.07 -15.75
N TYR A 382 -5.12 -0.92 -16.59
CA TYR A 382 -5.88 -1.59 -17.65
C TYR A 382 -6.68 -2.79 -17.07
N ASN A 383 -7.62 -2.50 -16.18
CA ASN A 383 -8.56 -3.46 -15.61
C ASN A 383 -9.83 -3.50 -16.48
N LEU A 384 -10.33 -4.70 -16.77
CA LEU A 384 -11.62 -4.93 -17.44
C LEU A 384 -12.17 -6.30 -17.02
N TYR A 385 -13.45 -6.57 -17.27
CA TYR A 385 -13.98 -7.93 -17.21
C TYR A 385 -13.12 -8.92 -18.04
N GLY A 386 -12.58 -9.94 -17.36
CA GLY A 386 -11.68 -10.94 -17.93
C GLY A 386 -10.18 -10.54 -17.99
N ARG A 387 -9.83 -9.28 -17.71
CA ARG A 387 -8.45 -8.76 -17.70
C ARG A 387 -8.14 -8.10 -16.35
N ASP A 388 -7.44 -8.83 -15.47
CA ASP A 388 -6.96 -8.26 -14.20
C ASP A 388 -5.84 -7.23 -14.49
N GLY A 389 -6.16 -5.95 -14.28
CA GLY A 389 -5.23 -4.82 -14.44
C GLY A 389 -4.26 -4.65 -13.27
N TYR A 390 -4.56 -5.22 -12.11
CA TYR A 390 -3.79 -5.09 -10.88
C TYR A 390 -2.77 -6.22 -10.71
N ARG A 391 -3.03 -7.40 -11.27
CA ARG A 391 -2.12 -8.56 -11.22
C ARG A 391 -0.71 -8.28 -11.76
N PRO A 392 -0.51 -7.56 -12.87
CA PRO A 392 0.83 -7.14 -13.30
C PRO A 392 1.55 -6.25 -12.28
N ILE A 393 0.84 -5.35 -11.60
CA ILE A 393 1.41 -4.47 -10.56
C ILE A 393 1.87 -5.31 -9.38
N VAL A 394 1.00 -6.22 -8.90
CA VAL A 394 1.30 -7.18 -7.85
C VAL A 394 2.53 -8.03 -8.18
N LYS A 395 2.63 -8.54 -9.42
CA LYS A 395 3.79 -9.33 -9.87
C LYS A 395 5.08 -8.51 -9.95
N MET A 396 5.00 -7.27 -10.42
CA MET A 396 6.11 -6.31 -10.36
C MET A 396 6.58 -6.16 -8.90
N LEU A 397 5.70 -5.85 -7.95
CA LEU A 397 6.06 -5.70 -6.54
C LEU A 397 6.66 -6.97 -5.90
N SER A 398 6.18 -8.16 -6.32
CA SER A 398 6.65 -9.45 -5.78
C SER A 398 8.15 -9.71 -5.94
N ARG A 399 8.77 -9.12 -6.98
CA ARG A 399 10.21 -9.27 -7.26
C ARG A 399 11.10 -8.50 -6.29
N HIS A 400 10.56 -7.41 -5.74
CA HIS A 400 11.20 -6.50 -4.78
C HIS A 400 10.88 -6.87 -3.32
N ASN A 401 10.09 -7.94 -3.10
CA ASN A 401 9.54 -8.30 -1.78
C ASN A 401 8.75 -7.13 -1.14
N ALA A 402 8.11 -6.31 -1.97
CA ALA A 402 7.44 -5.09 -1.56
C ALA A 402 5.97 -5.34 -1.18
N ILE A 403 5.47 -4.51 -0.26
CA ILE A 403 4.08 -4.44 0.16
C ILE A 403 3.27 -3.63 -0.87
N LEU A 404 2.12 -4.14 -1.29
CA LEU A 404 1.12 -3.31 -1.98
C LEU A 404 0.31 -2.56 -0.93
N ASN A 405 0.30 -1.22 -0.95
CA ASN A 405 -0.58 -0.41 -0.11
C ASN A 405 -1.80 0.05 -0.93
N PHE A 406 -3.02 -0.30 -0.53
CA PHE A 406 -4.26 0.00 -1.28
C PHE A 406 -5.23 0.88 -0.50
N THR A 407 -5.91 1.82 -1.16
CA THR A 407 -6.87 2.73 -0.51
C THR A 407 -8.34 2.25 -0.65
N CYS A 408 -9.29 3.04 -0.15
CA CYS A 408 -10.74 2.77 -0.12
C CYS A 408 -11.18 1.63 0.80
N LEU A 409 -10.38 1.28 1.83
CA LEU A 409 -10.71 0.20 2.77
C LEU A 409 -11.96 0.46 3.63
N GLU A 410 -12.47 1.68 3.69
CA GLU A 410 -13.63 2.07 4.49
C GLU A 410 -14.95 2.05 3.73
N MET A 411 -14.89 2.12 2.39
CA MET A 411 -16.05 2.42 1.55
C MET A 411 -16.97 1.22 1.33
N ARG A 412 -18.27 1.50 1.25
CA ARG A 412 -19.33 0.54 0.91
C ARG A 412 -20.10 1.01 -0.32
N ASN A 413 -20.59 0.07 -1.14
CA ASN A 413 -21.22 0.35 -2.42
C ASN A 413 -22.50 1.19 -2.27
N HIS A 414 -23.29 0.93 -1.21
CA HIS A 414 -24.55 1.64 -0.94
C HIS A 414 -24.37 3.09 -0.45
N GLU A 415 -23.15 3.51 -0.13
CA GLU A 415 -22.81 4.90 0.22
C GLU A 415 -22.50 5.74 -1.03
N GLN A 416 -22.33 5.08 -2.18
CA GLN A 416 -21.90 5.70 -3.43
C GLN A 416 -23.08 6.20 -4.24
N ASN A 417 -22.87 7.23 -5.05
CA ASN A 417 -23.87 7.69 -6.01
C ASN A 417 -24.13 6.58 -7.06
N PRO A 418 -25.38 6.11 -7.26
CA PRO A 418 -25.68 5.07 -8.24
C PRO A 418 -25.24 5.43 -9.68
N ASN A 419 -25.28 6.72 -10.04
CA ASN A 419 -24.87 7.20 -11.36
C ASN A 419 -23.34 7.14 -11.57
N ALA A 420 -22.54 6.87 -10.54
CA ALA A 420 -21.10 6.68 -10.64
C ALA A 420 -20.70 5.25 -11.04
N LEU A 421 -21.66 4.31 -11.13
CA LEU A 421 -21.42 2.87 -11.35
C LEU A 421 -20.26 2.34 -10.49
N SER A 422 -20.31 2.71 -9.21
CA SER A 422 -19.22 2.60 -8.24
C SER A 422 -19.25 1.26 -7.51
N ALA A 423 -18.08 0.63 -7.31
CA ALA A 423 -17.94 -0.70 -6.71
C ALA A 423 -16.68 -0.86 -5.82
N PRO A 424 -16.48 0.00 -4.80
CA PRO A 424 -15.31 -0.09 -3.91
C PRO A 424 -15.17 -1.45 -3.23
N GLU A 425 -16.27 -2.12 -2.90
CA GLU A 425 -16.24 -3.41 -2.19
C GLU A 425 -15.64 -4.53 -3.05
N GLU A 426 -16.05 -4.61 -4.32
CA GLU A 426 -15.53 -5.56 -5.31
C GLU A 426 -14.09 -5.24 -5.68
N LEU A 427 -13.76 -3.96 -5.87
CA LEU A 427 -12.41 -3.52 -6.22
C LEU A 427 -11.40 -3.88 -5.12
N VAL A 428 -11.68 -3.56 -3.85
CA VAL A 428 -10.81 -3.96 -2.73
C VAL A 428 -10.68 -5.49 -2.69
N ARG A 429 -11.78 -6.22 -2.86
CA ARG A 429 -11.77 -7.69 -2.87
C ARG A 429 -10.92 -8.27 -4.03
N GLN A 430 -10.96 -7.68 -5.22
CA GLN A 430 -10.09 -8.05 -6.35
C GLN A 430 -8.62 -7.86 -5.95
N VAL A 431 -8.22 -6.63 -5.60
CA VAL A 431 -6.81 -6.28 -5.38
C VAL A 431 -6.19 -7.07 -4.23
N LEU A 432 -6.88 -7.19 -3.09
CA LEU A 432 -6.38 -7.97 -1.95
C LEU A 432 -6.26 -9.47 -2.30
N THR A 433 -7.24 -10.04 -3.02
CA THR A 433 -7.18 -11.45 -3.46
C THR A 433 -5.98 -11.68 -4.37
N THR A 434 -5.81 -10.84 -5.39
CA THR A 434 -4.72 -10.95 -6.36
C THR A 434 -3.34 -10.82 -5.66
N ALA A 435 -3.18 -9.86 -4.75
CA ALA A 435 -1.97 -9.72 -3.92
C ALA A 435 -1.66 -10.99 -3.12
N TRP A 436 -2.65 -11.55 -2.41
CA TRP A 436 -2.46 -12.76 -1.62
C TRP A 436 -2.27 -14.05 -2.47
N ARG A 437 -2.69 -14.07 -3.75
CA ARG A 437 -2.47 -15.22 -4.66
C ARG A 437 -1.04 -15.24 -5.20
N GLU A 438 -0.50 -14.09 -5.57
CA GLU A 438 0.91 -13.91 -5.94
C GLU A 438 1.85 -13.88 -4.71
N LYS A 439 1.30 -14.02 -3.50
CA LYS A 439 2.00 -14.19 -2.21
C LYS A 439 2.82 -12.97 -1.78
N ILE A 440 2.37 -11.77 -2.12
CA ILE A 440 2.91 -10.54 -1.53
C ILE A 440 2.12 -10.14 -0.28
N GLU A 441 2.74 -9.31 0.55
CA GLU A 441 2.06 -8.62 1.64
C GLU A 441 1.24 -7.46 1.08
N VAL A 442 0.10 -7.18 1.73
CA VAL A 442 -0.80 -6.11 1.32
C VAL A 442 -1.25 -5.31 2.53
N ALA A 443 -1.06 -4.01 2.49
CA ALA A 443 -1.50 -3.02 3.47
C ALA A 443 -2.60 -2.13 2.86
N GLY A 444 -3.18 -1.23 3.64
CA GLY A 444 -4.15 -0.29 3.07
C GLY A 444 -4.57 0.86 3.96
N GLU A 445 -5.32 1.78 3.36
CA GLU A 445 -5.77 3.05 3.95
C GLU A 445 -7.26 3.27 3.68
N ASN A 446 -7.91 4.04 4.54
CA ASN A 446 -9.18 4.68 4.17
C ASN A 446 -8.90 5.88 3.25
N ALA A 447 -9.73 6.06 2.22
CA ALA A 447 -9.56 7.13 1.25
C ALA A 447 -10.02 8.50 1.77
N LEU A 448 -11.11 8.53 2.57
CA LEU A 448 -11.72 9.74 3.10
C LEU A 448 -11.76 9.74 4.64
N PRO A 449 -11.73 10.92 5.30
CA PRO A 449 -11.82 10.99 6.76
C PRO A 449 -13.15 10.47 7.31
N VAL A 450 -13.11 9.37 8.06
CA VAL A 450 -14.27 8.65 8.61
C VAL A 450 -14.14 8.45 10.12
N PHE A 451 -15.24 8.58 10.86
CA PHE A 451 -15.23 8.56 12.34
C PHE A 451 -16.25 7.61 12.95
N ASP A 452 -17.07 6.96 12.12
CA ASP A 452 -18.19 6.12 12.52
C ASP A 452 -17.83 4.63 12.56
N ARG A 453 -18.66 3.86 13.26
CA ARG A 453 -18.45 2.42 13.48
C ARG A 453 -18.51 1.58 12.21
N TYR A 454 -19.24 2.00 11.18
CA TYR A 454 -19.42 1.21 9.97
C TYR A 454 -18.16 1.22 9.11
N ALA A 455 -17.60 2.41 8.89
CA ALA A 455 -16.30 2.57 8.22
C ALA A 455 -15.19 1.76 8.93
N TYR A 456 -15.15 1.77 10.26
CA TYR A 456 -14.23 0.95 11.04
C TYR A 456 -14.50 -0.55 10.91
N SER A 457 -15.75 -1.02 11.03
CA SER A 457 -16.14 -2.42 10.80
C SER A 457 -15.76 -2.88 9.38
N ARG A 458 -15.88 -2.01 8.38
CA ARG A 458 -15.47 -2.30 7.00
C ARG A 458 -13.98 -2.52 6.86
N MET A 459 -13.16 -1.62 7.42
CA MET A 459 -11.71 -1.78 7.44
C MET A 459 -11.28 -3.06 8.16
N ILE A 460 -11.95 -3.42 9.28
CA ILE A 460 -11.67 -4.68 10.00
C ILE A 460 -12.01 -5.92 9.16
N ARG A 461 -13.13 -5.91 8.42
CA ARG A 461 -13.50 -6.98 7.48
C ARG A 461 -12.46 -7.13 6.37
N ASN A 462 -12.04 -6.02 5.75
CA ASN A 462 -11.01 -6.02 4.71
C ASN A 462 -9.66 -6.54 5.25
N ALA A 463 -9.29 -6.14 6.48
CA ALA A 463 -8.07 -6.58 7.14
C ALA A 463 -8.03 -8.10 7.40
N ARG A 464 -9.18 -8.72 7.68
CA ARG A 464 -9.34 -10.16 7.92
C ARG A 464 -10.70 -10.65 7.37
N PRO A 465 -10.78 -11.05 6.09
CA PRO A 465 -12.05 -11.36 5.42
C PRO A 465 -12.70 -12.71 5.80
N LYS A 466 -12.15 -13.41 6.80
CA LYS A 466 -12.67 -14.68 7.36
C LYS A 466 -12.48 -14.72 8.87
N VAL A 467 -13.40 -15.35 9.61
CA VAL A 467 -13.37 -15.45 11.08
C VAL A 467 -12.02 -15.95 11.60
N ILE A 468 -11.57 -15.32 12.69
CA ILE A 468 -10.38 -15.72 13.45
C ILE A 468 -10.57 -17.12 14.04
N ASN A 469 -9.94 -18.11 13.42
CA ASN A 469 -9.80 -19.44 14.01
C ASN A 469 -8.69 -19.40 15.06
N ARG A 470 -9.05 -19.32 16.36
CA ARG A 470 -8.08 -19.22 17.48
C ARG A 470 -6.95 -20.26 17.50
N ASN A 471 -7.10 -21.37 16.77
CA ASN A 471 -6.09 -22.43 16.70
C ASN A 471 -5.06 -22.24 15.58
N ASN A 472 -5.38 -21.48 14.52
CA ASN A 472 -4.61 -21.35 13.28
C ASN A 472 -4.53 -19.89 12.79
N PRO A 473 -3.33 -19.39 12.39
CA PRO A 473 -3.22 -18.06 11.82
C PRO A 473 -4.14 -17.89 10.59
N PRO A 474 -4.70 -16.68 10.37
CA PRO A 474 -5.65 -16.45 9.29
C PRO A 474 -4.98 -16.70 7.94
N LYS A 475 -5.66 -17.46 7.05
CA LYS A 475 -5.13 -17.77 5.70
C LYS A 475 -4.89 -16.53 4.85
N ARG A 476 -5.69 -15.48 5.07
CA ARG A 476 -5.61 -14.16 4.45
C ARG A 476 -5.67 -13.13 5.56
N ARG A 477 -4.69 -12.22 5.60
CA ARG A 477 -4.68 -11.03 6.46
C ARG A 477 -3.98 -9.90 5.72
N MET A 478 -4.39 -8.67 5.98
CA MET A 478 -3.57 -7.51 5.63
C MET A 478 -2.36 -7.42 6.56
N TYR A 479 -1.27 -6.85 6.05
CA TYR A 479 -0.04 -6.59 6.80
C TYR A 479 -0.27 -5.46 7.81
N GLY A 480 -0.89 -4.36 7.38
CA GLY A 480 -1.31 -3.28 8.28
C GLY A 480 -2.40 -2.42 7.66
N VAL A 481 -3.02 -1.59 8.49
CA VAL A 481 -3.95 -0.55 8.04
C VAL A 481 -3.46 0.80 8.58
N THR A 482 -3.33 1.78 7.70
CA THR A 482 -2.92 3.14 8.05
C THR A 482 -4.13 4.08 7.97
N TYR A 483 -4.59 4.57 9.11
CA TYR A 483 -5.77 5.43 9.18
C TYR A 483 -5.46 6.87 8.75
N CYS A 484 -6.22 7.36 7.77
CA CYS A 484 -6.28 8.75 7.34
C CYS A 484 -7.43 9.45 8.10
N ARG A 485 -7.19 10.23 9.16
CA ARG A 485 -5.96 10.94 9.51
C ARG A 485 -6.02 11.44 10.96
N LEU A 486 -4.87 11.63 11.60
CA LEU A 486 -4.79 12.37 12.86
C LEU A 486 -5.32 13.80 12.65
N CYS A 487 -6.34 14.20 13.40
CA CYS A 487 -6.85 15.56 13.43
C CYS A 487 -7.61 15.79 14.74
N ASP A 488 -7.86 17.05 15.08
CA ASP A 488 -8.53 17.39 16.35
C ASP A 488 -9.96 16.84 16.40
N LYS A 489 -10.62 16.65 15.25
CA LYS A 489 -11.90 15.93 15.17
C LYS A 489 -11.78 14.44 15.56
N LEU A 490 -10.68 13.76 15.23
CA LEU A 490 -10.43 12.38 15.69
C LEU A 490 -10.28 12.33 17.21
N LEU A 491 -9.56 13.30 17.79
CA LEU A 491 -9.25 13.37 19.22
C LEU A 491 -10.42 13.88 20.09
N GLN A 492 -11.53 14.32 19.48
CA GLN A 492 -12.79 14.53 20.20
C GLN A 492 -13.21 13.22 20.89
N LYS A 493 -13.58 13.33 22.17
CA LYS A 493 -13.75 12.19 23.07
C LYS A 493 -14.57 11.04 22.46
N GLU A 494 -15.74 11.35 21.91
CA GLU A 494 -16.66 10.36 21.33
C GLU A 494 -16.05 9.65 20.13
N ASN A 495 -15.37 10.37 19.24
CA ASN A 495 -14.70 9.82 18.07
C ASN A 495 -13.48 8.98 18.49
N PHE A 496 -12.72 9.45 19.49
CA PHE A 496 -11.53 8.75 19.98
C PHE A 496 -11.86 7.49 20.77
N ASP A 497 -12.99 7.47 21.50
CA ASP A 497 -13.51 6.25 22.15
C ASP A 497 -13.94 5.19 21.12
N ILE A 498 -14.50 5.60 19.97
CA ILE A 498 -14.77 4.68 18.85
C ILE A 498 -13.45 4.23 18.21
N PHE A 499 -12.50 5.13 17.97
CA PHE A 499 -11.20 4.81 17.38
C PHE A 499 -10.38 3.82 18.23
N LYS A 500 -10.33 3.99 19.56
CA LYS A 500 -9.74 3.01 20.49
C LYS A 500 -10.42 1.64 20.41
N THR A 501 -11.73 1.60 20.14
CA THR A 501 -12.44 0.34 19.90
C THR A 501 -11.98 -0.30 18.58
N PHE A 502 -11.77 0.51 17.52
CA PHE A 502 -11.25 0.05 16.23
C PHE A 502 -9.82 -0.51 16.35
N VAL A 503 -8.89 0.19 17.00
CA VAL A 503 -7.52 -0.28 17.26
C VAL A 503 -7.53 -1.62 17.99
N ARG A 504 -8.30 -1.73 19.09
CA ARG A 504 -8.47 -2.99 19.83
C ARG A 504 -9.02 -4.12 18.95
N LYS A 505 -9.99 -3.85 18.08
CA LYS A 505 -10.52 -4.86 17.15
C LYS A 505 -9.51 -5.19 16.05
N MET A 506 -8.70 -4.26 15.57
CA MET A 506 -7.58 -4.54 14.66
C MET A 506 -6.52 -5.44 15.32
N HIS A 507 -6.28 -5.28 16.63
CA HIS A 507 -5.47 -6.16 17.46
C HIS A 507 -6.15 -7.48 17.87
N ALA A 508 -7.34 -7.78 17.34
CA ALA A 508 -8.12 -8.99 17.65
C ALA A 508 -8.48 -9.14 19.14
N ASP A 509 -8.86 -8.03 19.78
CA ASP A 509 -9.18 -7.91 21.22
C ASP A 509 -8.01 -8.21 22.17
N MET A 510 -6.78 -8.19 21.67
CA MET A 510 -5.55 -8.21 22.48
C MET A 510 -5.12 -6.79 22.86
N ASP A 511 -4.31 -6.68 23.91
CA ASP A 511 -3.57 -5.45 24.21
C ASP A 511 -2.44 -5.21 23.18
N HIS A 512 -2.02 -3.95 23.03
CA HIS A 512 -0.93 -3.56 22.13
C HIS A 512 0.35 -4.37 22.40
N CYS A 513 0.95 -4.89 21.33
CA CYS A 513 2.16 -5.69 21.38
C CYS A 513 3.34 -4.91 20.76
N PRO A 514 4.31 -4.44 21.56
CA PRO A 514 5.42 -3.61 21.06
C PRO A 514 6.48 -4.39 20.26
N ASP A 515 6.39 -5.73 20.21
CA ASP A 515 7.29 -6.62 19.48
C ASP A 515 6.57 -7.23 18.26
N PRO A 516 6.88 -6.78 17.03
CA PRO A 516 6.27 -7.30 15.81
C PRO A 516 6.47 -8.80 15.56
N GLU A 517 7.57 -9.40 16.04
CA GLU A 517 7.85 -10.81 15.80
C GLU A 517 6.83 -11.73 16.51
N MET A 518 6.25 -11.26 17.63
CA MET A 518 5.24 -11.97 18.41
C MET A 518 3.91 -12.16 17.67
N TYR A 519 3.63 -11.34 16.65
CA TYR A 519 2.45 -11.45 15.77
C TYR A 519 2.77 -11.69 14.30
N TYR A 520 3.91 -12.36 14.04
CA TYR A 520 4.36 -12.80 12.72
C TYR A 520 4.69 -11.65 11.75
N HIS A 521 5.14 -10.50 12.27
CA HIS A 521 5.69 -9.40 11.48
C HIS A 521 7.21 -9.40 11.61
N TYR A 522 7.88 -10.14 10.73
CA TYR A 522 9.34 -10.26 10.72
C TYR A 522 9.98 -9.28 9.74
N THR A 523 10.71 -8.30 10.27
CA THR A 523 11.49 -7.37 9.45
C THR A 523 12.92 -7.87 9.27
N LEU A 524 13.08 -8.82 8.35
CA LEU A 524 14.40 -9.32 7.95
C LEU A 524 15.19 -8.25 7.17
N PRO A 525 16.54 -8.28 7.20
CA PRO A 525 17.37 -7.49 6.31
C PRO A 525 16.94 -7.64 4.85
N MET A 526 16.76 -6.51 4.15
CA MET A 526 16.26 -6.51 2.77
C MET A 526 17.23 -7.20 1.81
N GLU A 527 16.76 -8.25 1.15
CA GLU A 527 17.49 -8.93 0.07
C GLU A 527 17.42 -8.12 -1.25
N ALA A 528 18.41 -8.33 -2.12
CA ALA A 528 18.38 -7.79 -3.49
C ALA A 528 17.16 -8.29 -4.27
N SER A 529 16.63 -7.41 -5.13
CA SER A 529 15.51 -7.71 -6.02
C SER A 529 15.82 -8.90 -6.92
N LYS A 530 14.82 -9.76 -7.14
CA LYS A 530 14.92 -10.91 -8.05
C LYS A 530 15.17 -10.43 -9.51
N PRO A 531 15.47 -11.30 -10.48
CA PRO A 531 15.51 -10.92 -11.90
C PRO A 531 14.12 -10.55 -12.44
N LEU A 532 14.04 -9.60 -13.38
CA LEU A 532 12.77 -9.19 -14.00
C LEU A 532 12.35 -10.19 -15.07
N VAL A 533 11.09 -10.64 -15.02
CA VAL A 533 10.48 -11.55 -16.00
C VAL A 533 9.37 -10.80 -16.72
N LEU A 534 9.68 -10.21 -17.87
CA LEU A 534 8.77 -9.32 -18.60
C LEU A 534 7.47 -10.03 -19.01
N GLU A 535 7.56 -11.31 -19.39
CA GLU A 535 6.43 -12.16 -19.75
C GLU A 535 5.43 -12.29 -18.59
N SER A 536 5.89 -12.23 -17.34
CA SER A 536 5.03 -12.32 -16.16
C SER A 536 4.15 -11.08 -15.97
N LEU A 537 4.59 -9.91 -16.46
CA LEU A 537 3.82 -8.67 -16.46
C LEU A 537 2.70 -8.67 -17.51
N CYS A 538 2.75 -9.58 -18.48
CA CYS A 538 1.68 -9.79 -19.46
C CYS A 538 0.59 -10.78 -18.99
N ASP A 539 0.76 -11.43 -17.84
CA ASP A 539 -0.26 -12.33 -17.28
C ASP A 539 -1.35 -11.54 -16.55
N THR A 540 -2.33 -11.14 -17.33
CA THR A 540 -3.51 -10.38 -16.92
C THR A 540 -4.75 -11.26 -16.80
N LYS A 541 -4.60 -12.59 -16.71
CA LYS A 541 -5.75 -13.49 -16.67
C LYS A 541 -6.54 -13.23 -15.39
N GLY A 542 -7.78 -12.77 -15.54
CA GLY A 542 -8.72 -12.66 -14.42
C GLY A 542 -9.07 -14.02 -13.83
N GLU A 543 -9.19 -14.06 -12.52
CA GLU A 543 -9.65 -15.21 -11.75
C GLU A 543 -10.76 -14.75 -10.79
N GLU A 544 -11.70 -15.64 -10.47
CA GLU A 544 -12.77 -15.31 -9.50
C GLU A 544 -12.16 -14.94 -8.14
N PRO A 545 -12.60 -13.87 -7.45
CA PRO A 545 -12.06 -13.51 -6.15
C PRO A 545 -12.31 -14.58 -5.08
N ASP A 546 -11.53 -14.59 -4.00
CA ASP A 546 -11.79 -15.49 -2.88
C ASP A 546 -13.17 -15.17 -2.26
N GLU A 547 -13.96 -16.19 -1.89
CA GLU A 547 -15.19 -15.97 -1.10
C GLU A 547 -14.85 -15.30 0.23
N TRP A 548 -15.57 -14.23 0.56
CA TRP A 548 -15.48 -13.50 1.82
C TRP A 548 -16.75 -13.75 2.63
N GLU A 549 -16.70 -13.64 3.95
CA GLU A 549 -17.90 -13.71 4.79
C GLU A 549 -18.81 -12.49 4.56
N ASP A 550 -20.13 -12.70 4.56
CA ASP A 550 -21.12 -11.67 4.21
C ASP A 550 -21.28 -10.58 5.29
N GLU A 551 -21.17 -10.96 6.57
CA GLU A 551 -21.39 -10.06 7.71
C GLU A 551 -20.15 -9.25 8.10
N GLU A 552 -20.35 -7.96 8.40
CA GLU A 552 -19.29 -7.10 8.94
C GLU A 552 -19.14 -7.31 10.47
N PRO A 553 -17.90 -7.34 11.00
CA PRO A 553 -17.67 -7.57 12.42
C PRO A 553 -18.27 -6.43 13.25
N TYR A 554 -19.27 -6.74 14.08
CA TYR A 554 -20.02 -5.73 14.82
C TYR A 554 -19.17 -5.07 15.92
N MET A 555 -18.96 -3.76 15.78
CA MET A 555 -18.28 -2.92 16.77
C MET A 555 -19.25 -2.55 17.91
N GLU A 556 -19.42 -3.45 18.88
CA GLU A 556 -20.24 -3.20 20.09
C GLU A 556 -19.82 -1.93 20.86
N SER A 557 -20.77 -1.32 21.56
CA SER A 557 -20.50 -0.18 22.43
C SER A 557 -19.99 -0.65 23.80
N LEU A 558 -18.94 -0.01 24.32
CA LEU A 558 -18.39 -0.30 25.66
C LEU A 558 -19.38 -0.04 26.81
N TYR A 559 -20.55 0.54 26.52
CA TYR A 559 -21.60 0.85 27.50
C TYR A 559 -22.46 -0.36 27.91
N SER A 560 -22.30 -1.54 27.30
CA SER A 560 -23.01 -2.77 27.71
C SER A 560 -22.32 -3.56 28.83
N CYS A 561 -21.00 -3.42 29.01
CA CYS A 561 -20.22 -4.15 30.01
C CYS A 561 -20.27 -3.53 31.42
N GLY A 562 -21.48 -3.23 31.91
CA GLY A 562 -21.76 -2.73 33.26
C GLY A 562 -22.30 -3.80 34.24
N LEU A 563 -22.45 -5.05 33.81
CA LEU A 563 -22.91 -6.17 34.66
C LEU A 563 -21.94 -7.35 34.57
N SER A 564 -21.00 -7.38 35.51
CA SER A 564 -20.07 -8.50 35.70
C SER A 564 -20.80 -9.72 36.27
N ASN A 565 -21.18 -10.67 35.42
CA ASN A 565 -21.59 -12.01 35.87
C ASN A 565 -20.36 -12.84 36.25
N SER A 566 -19.87 -12.63 37.47
CA SER A 566 -18.88 -13.49 38.12
C SER A 566 -19.52 -14.83 38.53
N PHE A 567 -19.53 -15.81 37.64
CA PHE A 567 -19.80 -17.21 38.01
C PHE A 567 -18.48 -17.92 38.36
N GLN A 568 -18.10 -17.85 39.64
CA GLN A 568 -17.18 -18.84 40.21
C GLN A 568 -17.94 -20.15 40.44
N LEU A 569 -17.41 -21.27 39.93
CA LEU A 569 -17.87 -22.59 40.36
C LEU A 569 -17.42 -22.82 41.80
N LEU A 570 -18.38 -23.06 42.69
CA LEU A 570 -18.16 -23.73 43.96
C LEU A 570 -19.24 -24.81 44.14
N ASP A 571 -18.82 -26.07 44.10
CA ASP A 571 -19.61 -27.21 44.54
C ASP A 571 -19.85 -27.12 46.05
N THR A 572 -21.12 -27.05 46.48
CA THR A 572 -21.65 -27.88 47.59
C THR A 572 -23.16 -27.70 47.75
N GLY A 573 -23.91 -28.81 47.65
CA GLY A 573 -24.87 -29.22 48.68
C GLY A 573 -26.22 -28.49 48.84
N TYR A 574 -27.29 -29.28 48.60
CA TYR A 574 -28.66 -29.15 49.12
C TYR A 574 -29.67 -28.22 48.44
N VAL A 575 -30.93 -28.67 48.56
CA VAL A 575 -32.10 -28.30 47.76
C VAL A 575 -33.14 -27.57 48.61
N THR A 576 -33.74 -26.50 48.07
CA THR A 576 -35.14 -26.16 48.34
C THR A 576 -35.74 -25.34 47.18
N LEU A 577 -36.92 -25.74 46.69
CA LEU A 577 -37.71 -24.92 45.78
C LEU A 577 -38.34 -23.73 46.54
N GLY A 578 -38.38 -22.56 45.91
CA GLY A 578 -39.15 -21.41 46.36
C GLY A 578 -39.61 -20.56 45.19
N PHE A 579 -40.84 -20.76 44.71
CA PHE A 579 -41.49 -19.83 43.79
C PHE A 579 -41.93 -18.58 44.55
N ALA A 580 -41.55 -17.40 44.07
CA ALA A 580 -42.06 -16.11 44.53
C ALA A 580 -42.43 -15.22 43.35
N THR A 581 -43.74 -15.12 43.08
CA THR A 581 -44.35 -14.17 42.16
C THR A 581 -44.31 -12.75 42.74
N LEU A 582 -44.14 -11.73 41.90
CA LEU A 582 -44.51 -10.36 42.26
C LEU A 582 -44.94 -9.55 41.02
N ASN A 583 -46.21 -9.13 41.04
CA ASN A 583 -46.81 -8.20 40.09
C ASN A 583 -46.26 -6.78 40.30
N PHE A 584 -46.42 -5.90 39.30
CA PHE A 584 -47.04 -4.59 39.56
C PHE A 584 -47.83 -4.09 38.35
N GLU A 585 -48.89 -3.31 38.61
CA GLU A 585 -49.97 -3.01 37.66
C GLU A 585 -49.67 -1.90 36.64
N MET A 586 -50.32 -1.99 35.47
CA MET A 586 -50.71 -0.81 34.69
C MET A 586 -52.10 -0.31 35.14
N GLN A 587 -52.25 0.98 35.44
CA GLN A 587 -53.56 1.63 35.41
C GLN A 587 -53.54 3.00 34.71
N LYS A 588 -54.26 3.04 33.58
CA LYS A 588 -55.23 4.07 33.16
C LYS A 588 -54.82 5.54 33.17
N LEU A 589 -54.78 6.10 31.96
CA LEU A 589 -55.51 7.33 31.64
C LEU A 589 -56.17 7.18 30.27
N THR A 590 -57.49 7.32 30.21
CA THR A 590 -58.29 7.16 28.98
C THR A 590 -59.30 8.29 28.92
N HIS A 591 -59.39 9.01 27.78
CA HIS A 591 -60.47 9.86 27.23
C HIS A 591 -59.79 10.90 26.29
N PHE A 592 -60.30 11.27 25.11
CA PHE A 592 -61.54 10.90 24.41
C PHE A 592 -61.43 11.21 22.89
N PHE A 593 -62.08 10.39 22.04
CA PHE A 593 -62.60 10.68 20.67
C PHE A 593 -61.62 11.03 19.53
N MET A 594 -61.47 10.19 18.48
CA MET A 594 -62.39 9.83 17.37
C MET A 594 -62.36 10.79 16.17
N GLY A 595 -62.03 10.27 14.98
CA GLY A 595 -62.15 10.98 13.70
C GLY A 595 -61.61 10.20 12.51
N ARG A 596 -62.42 9.30 11.92
CA ARG A 596 -62.09 8.60 10.65
C ARG A 596 -62.08 9.58 9.47
N LYS A 597 -61.24 9.33 8.45
CA LYS A 597 -61.70 8.89 7.11
C LYS A 597 -60.54 8.55 6.16
N HIS A 598 -60.73 7.40 5.49
CA HIS A 598 -60.16 6.89 4.23
C HIS A 598 -58.76 7.31 3.80
#